data_AF-A0A1D7Y034-F1
#
_entry.id   AF-A0A1D7Y034-F1
#
_cell.length_a   1.000
_cell.length_b   1.000
_cell.length_c   1.000
_cell.angle_alpha   90.00
_cell.angle_beta   90.00
_cell.angle_gamma   90.00
#
_symmetry.space_group_name_H-M   'P 1'
#
loop_
_entity.id
_entity.type
_entity.pdbx_description
1 polymer ?
#
loop_
_entity_poly.entity_id
_entity_poly.type
_entity_poly.pdbx_seq_one_letter_code
_entity_poly.pdbx_strand_id
1 'polypeptide(L)'
;MKTKLTFSNRELAGEYKATLIDEVKKVSNNNKMKLEEQVCNAEFAKELKELGVKQESKFYWEHGEDAPEPYLITDESELQLEDGYNVENSSAFTVAELGVLLLEKVEKYSVYVFPENLWNGRDENGTAEGSNEANLRAIMLIRALS
;
A
#
# COMPACT_ATOMS: atom_id res chain seq x y z
N MET A 1 -11.56 2.40 -33.97
CA MET A 1 -12.30 1.22 -34.47
C MET A 1 -13.19 0.73 -33.33
N LYS A 2 -14.52 0.88 -33.40
CA LYS A 2 -15.45 0.43 -32.35
C LYS A 2 -16.11 -0.86 -32.80
N THR A 3 -15.84 -1.97 -32.14
CA THR A 3 -16.46 -3.27 -32.48
C THR A 3 -17.78 -3.41 -31.71
N LYS A 4 -18.88 -3.49 -32.45
CA LYS A 4 -20.21 -3.79 -31.90
C LYS A 4 -20.41 -5.30 -31.97
N LEU A 5 -20.53 -5.97 -30.83
CA LEU A 5 -20.82 -7.40 -30.74
C LEU A 5 -22.31 -7.60 -30.44
N THR A 6 -22.99 -8.38 -31.28
CA THR A 6 -24.36 -8.85 -31.07
C THR A 6 -24.37 -10.36 -31.20
N PHE A 7 -24.85 -11.08 -30.18
CA PHE A 7 -24.98 -12.55 -30.22
C PHE A 7 -26.33 -13.01 -29.66
N SER A 8 -26.94 -13.99 -30.33
CA SER A 8 -28.23 -14.60 -29.96
C SER A 8 -28.06 -15.74 -28.97
N ASN A 9 -28.85 -15.72 -27.89
CA ASN A 9 -28.89 -16.73 -26.84
C ASN A 9 -29.53 -18.03 -27.34
N ARG A 10 -28.76 -19.11 -27.56
CA ARG A 10 -29.17 -20.43 -27.01
C ARG A 10 -28.19 -21.61 -27.09
N GLU A 11 -27.07 -21.57 -27.80
CA GLU A 11 -26.27 -22.81 -28.00
C GLU A 11 -24.84 -22.80 -27.44
N LEU A 12 -24.38 -21.72 -26.80
CA LEU A 12 -23.00 -21.60 -26.31
C LEU A 12 -22.82 -21.76 -24.79
N ALA A 13 -23.87 -22.07 -24.03
CA ALA A 13 -23.89 -21.89 -22.58
C ALA A 13 -23.02 -22.88 -21.75
N GLY A 14 -22.57 -24.00 -22.32
CA GLY A 14 -21.81 -25.03 -21.59
C GLY A 14 -20.30 -24.76 -21.58
N GLU A 15 -19.69 -24.70 -22.77
CA GLU A 15 -18.22 -24.57 -22.91
C GLU A 15 -17.72 -23.15 -22.61
N TYR A 16 -18.50 -22.11 -22.94
CA TYR A 16 -18.15 -20.72 -22.58
C TYR A 16 -18.20 -20.48 -21.07
N LYS A 17 -19.05 -21.20 -20.34
CA LYS A 17 -19.20 -21.00 -18.90
C LYS A 17 -18.01 -21.61 -18.15
N ALA A 18 -17.46 -22.73 -18.62
CA ALA A 18 -16.25 -23.32 -18.07
C ALA A 18 -15.01 -22.44 -18.34
N THR A 19 -14.85 -21.95 -19.57
CA THR A 19 -13.73 -21.05 -19.94
C THR A 19 -13.81 -19.70 -19.23
N LEU A 20 -14.99 -19.09 -19.11
CA LEU A 20 -15.16 -17.86 -18.31
C LEU A 20 -14.88 -18.10 -16.82
N ILE A 21 -15.29 -19.23 -16.25
CA ILE A 21 -15.01 -19.55 -14.85
C ILE A 21 -13.49 -19.76 -14.64
N ASP A 22 -12.81 -20.41 -15.58
CA ASP A 22 -11.36 -20.62 -15.49
C ASP A 22 -10.56 -19.34 -15.74
N GLU A 23 -11.00 -18.46 -16.65
CA GLU A 23 -10.43 -17.12 -16.84
C GLU A 23 -10.68 -16.22 -15.62
N VAL A 24 -11.89 -16.22 -15.06
CA VAL A 24 -12.21 -15.48 -13.83
C VAL A 24 -11.41 -16.03 -12.64
N LYS A 25 -11.21 -17.34 -12.53
CA LYS A 25 -10.32 -17.94 -11.52
C LYS A 25 -8.86 -17.57 -11.75
N LYS A 26 -8.40 -17.48 -13.00
CA LYS A 26 -7.04 -17.02 -13.34
C LYS A 26 -6.82 -15.56 -12.96
N VAL A 27 -7.80 -14.69 -13.23
CA VAL A 27 -7.79 -13.28 -12.81
C VAL A 27 -7.88 -13.17 -11.28
N SER A 28 -8.72 -13.98 -10.64
CA SER A 28 -8.91 -14.01 -9.18
C SER A 28 -7.70 -14.56 -8.42
N ASN A 29 -6.89 -15.44 -9.03
CA ASN A 29 -5.68 -15.98 -8.42
C ASN A 29 -4.42 -15.13 -8.67
N ASN A 30 -4.45 -14.22 -9.65
CA ASN A 30 -3.32 -13.29 -9.94
C ASN A 30 -3.41 -11.94 -9.20
N ASN A 31 -4.51 -11.66 -8.49
CA ASN A 31 -4.74 -10.38 -7.81
C ASN A 31 -4.64 -10.46 -6.27
N LYS A 32 -3.85 -11.38 -5.72
CA LYS A 32 -3.40 -11.21 -4.32
C LYS A 32 -2.41 -10.04 -4.31
N MET A 33 -2.92 -8.85 -3.99
CA MET A 33 -2.09 -7.66 -3.77
C MET A 33 -1.04 -8.00 -2.72
N LYS A 34 0.22 -7.64 -2.98
CA LYS A 34 1.31 -7.94 -2.06
C LYS A 34 1.17 -7.08 -0.81
N LEU A 35 1.62 -7.58 0.34
CA LEU A 35 1.47 -6.85 1.61
C LEU A 35 2.26 -5.54 1.59
N GLU A 36 3.40 -5.54 0.93
CA GLU A 36 4.28 -4.40 0.70
C GLU A 36 3.62 -3.30 -0.16
N GLU A 37 2.59 -3.65 -0.95
CA GLU A 37 1.79 -2.68 -1.72
C GLU A 37 0.68 -2.05 -0.86
N GLN A 38 0.44 -2.56 0.34
CA GLN A 38 -0.59 -2.09 1.28
C GLN A 38 -0.06 -1.16 2.37
N VAL A 39 1.27 -1.07 2.52
CA VAL A 39 1.97 -0.27 3.52
C VAL A 39 2.88 0.78 2.85
N CYS A 40 3.30 1.79 3.61
CA CYS A 40 4.34 2.70 3.14
C CYS A 40 5.68 1.98 3.05
N ASN A 41 6.56 2.44 2.16
CA ASN A 41 7.91 1.90 2.03
C ASN A 41 8.77 2.21 3.28
N ALA A 42 9.91 1.53 3.39
CA ALA A 42 10.81 1.65 4.53
C ALA A 42 11.40 3.07 4.68
N GLU A 43 11.69 3.74 3.57
CA GLU A 43 12.23 5.10 3.56
C GLU A 43 11.26 6.09 4.23
N PHE A 44 9.99 6.09 3.82
CA PHE A 44 8.97 6.96 4.42
C PHE A 44 8.64 6.56 5.86
N ALA A 45 8.65 5.27 6.18
CA ALA A 45 8.46 4.81 7.56
C ALA A 45 9.55 5.36 8.50
N LYS A 46 10.81 5.32 8.04
CA LYS A 46 11.96 5.87 8.78
C LYS A 46 11.86 7.39 8.93
N GLU A 47 11.53 8.10 7.86
CA GLU A 47 11.36 9.56 7.90
C GLU A 47 10.24 9.98 8.87
N LEU A 48 9.09 9.29 8.86
CA LEU A 48 8.01 9.52 9.82
C LEU A 48 8.45 9.29 11.27
N LYS A 49 9.29 8.27 11.52
CA LYS A 49 9.88 8.02 12.84
C LYS A 49 10.79 9.17 13.28
N GLU A 50 11.63 9.67 12.38
CA GLU A 50 12.53 10.81 12.64
C GLU A 50 11.75 12.11 12.91
N LEU A 51 10.60 12.29 12.27
CA LEU A 51 9.65 13.39 12.51
C LEU A 51 8.82 13.21 13.80
N GLY A 52 9.05 12.15 14.57
CA GLY A 52 8.40 11.92 15.86
C GLY A 52 6.98 11.34 15.78
N VAL A 53 6.58 10.78 14.63
CA VAL A 53 5.31 10.04 14.53
C VAL A 53 5.38 8.79 15.39
N LYS A 54 4.33 8.57 16.18
CA LYS A 54 4.22 7.41 17.08
C LYS A 54 4.28 6.10 16.26
N GLN A 55 5.22 5.22 16.61
CA GLN A 55 5.50 3.99 15.89
C GLN A 55 4.62 2.82 16.38
N GLU A 56 3.32 2.89 16.05
CA GLU A 56 2.33 1.87 16.38
C GLU A 56 1.63 1.40 15.10
N SER A 57 1.97 0.19 14.65
CA SER A 57 1.37 -0.46 13.48
C SER A 57 1.33 -1.97 13.72
N LYS A 58 0.51 -2.68 12.93
CA LYS A 58 0.57 -4.15 12.86
C LYS A 58 1.74 -4.67 12.02
N PHE A 59 2.39 -3.80 11.26
CA PHE A 59 3.48 -4.13 10.36
C PHE A 59 4.70 -3.26 10.63
N TYR A 60 5.90 -3.83 10.46
CA TYR A 60 7.17 -3.14 10.68
C TYR A 60 8.17 -3.47 9.58
N TRP A 61 8.97 -2.48 9.22
CA TRP A 61 10.19 -2.66 8.45
C TRP A 61 11.33 -2.97 9.40
N GLU A 62 11.93 -4.14 9.21
CA GLU A 62 13.09 -4.62 9.94
C GLU A 62 14.35 -4.49 9.10
N HIS A 63 15.42 -3.99 9.72
CA HIS A 63 16.76 -3.91 9.13
C HIS A 63 17.66 -4.87 9.90
N GLY A 64 17.89 -6.06 9.32
CA GLY A 64 18.86 -7.00 9.87
C GLY A 64 20.29 -6.56 9.55
N GLU A 65 21.24 -6.83 10.45
CA GLU A 65 22.66 -6.52 10.22
C GLU A 65 23.20 -7.21 8.94
N ASP A 66 22.67 -8.38 8.61
CA ASP A 66 23.06 -9.18 7.45
C ASP A 66 22.14 -9.00 6.22
N ALA A 67 21.10 -8.17 6.32
CA ALA A 67 20.12 -7.96 5.25
C ALA A 67 20.41 -6.62 4.54
N PRO A 68 20.73 -6.62 3.23
CA PRO A 68 21.01 -5.38 2.50
C PRO A 68 19.77 -4.50 2.29
N GLU A 69 18.57 -5.09 2.37
CA GLU A 69 17.30 -4.43 2.12
C GLU A 69 16.33 -4.70 3.29
N PRO A 70 15.51 -3.71 3.69
CA PRO A 70 14.50 -3.91 4.72
C PRO A 70 13.44 -4.91 4.28
N TYR A 71 12.94 -5.70 5.22
CA TYR A 71 11.87 -6.66 4.98
C TYR A 71 10.70 -6.43 5.94
N LEU A 72 9.50 -6.81 5.49
CA LEU A 72 8.25 -6.54 6.18
C LEU A 72 7.92 -7.69 7.15
N ILE A 73 7.75 -7.36 8.42
CA ILE A 73 7.34 -8.28 9.48
C ILE A 73 6.02 -7.84 10.10
N THR A 74 5.36 -8.76 10.82
CA THR A 74 4.14 -8.49 11.59
C THR A 74 4.47 -8.36 13.08
N ASP A 75 3.61 -7.70 13.85
CA ASP A 75 3.77 -7.60 15.31
C ASP A 75 3.74 -8.95 16.06
N GLU A 76 3.26 -10.02 15.40
CA GLU A 76 3.29 -11.39 15.91
C GLU A 76 4.57 -12.17 15.59
N SER A 77 5.50 -11.63 14.79
CA SER A 77 6.71 -12.37 14.43
C SER A 77 7.62 -12.56 15.65
N GLU A 78 7.99 -13.81 15.95
CA GLU A 78 8.88 -14.19 17.06
C GLU A 78 10.28 -13.54 17.02
N LEU A 79 10.62 -12.86 15.92
CA LEU A 79 11.83 -12.04 15.78
C LEU A 79 11.86 -10.81 16.71
N GLN A 80 10.79 -10.58 17.47
CA GLN A 80 10.81 -9.59 18.54
C GLN A 80 11.76 -10.00 19.67
N LEU A 81 12.92 -9.36 19.66
CA LEU A 81 13.70 -9.06 20.85
C LEU A 81 14.35 -10.29 21.52
N GLU A 82 15.30 -10.94 20.83
CA GLU A 82 16.41 -11.48 21.62
C GLU A 82 17.18 -10.30 22.21
N ASP A 83 17.20 -10.21 23.54
CA ASP A 83 17.91 -9.19 24.31
C ASP A 83 19.36 -9.05 23.82
N GLY A 84 19.65 -8.01 23.03
CA GLY A 84 20.99 -7.71 22.54
C GLY A 84 21.07 -7.22 21.10
N TYR A 85 20.07 -7.49 20.25
CA TYR A 85 20.03 -6.97 18.89
C TYR A 85 19.32 -5.61 18.83
N ASN A 86 20.07 -4.54 18.53
CA ASN A 86 19.53 -3.21 18.24
C ASN A 86 18.88 -3.22 16.85
N VAL A 87 17.71 -3.82 16.72
CA VAL A 87 16.98 -3.79 15.46
C VAL A 87 16.34 -2.41 15.30
N GLU A 88 16.80 -1.62 14.31
CA GLU A 88 16.17 -0.36 13.94
C GLU A 88 14.85 -0.62 13.20
N ASN A 89 13.79 -0.88 13.98
CA ASN A 89 12.45 -1.08 13.44
C ASN A 89 11.71 0.25 13.21
N SER A 90 10.99 0.34 12.09
CA SER A 90 10.07 1.45 11.79
C SER A 90 8.71 0.90 11.38
N SER A 91 7.63 1.56 11.79
CA SER A 91 6.27 1.11 11.51
C SER A 91 5.96 1.21 10.01
N ALA A 92 5.58 0.10 9.42
CA ALA A 92 5.08 0.03 8.05
C ALA A 92 3.59 0.38 8.09
N PHE A 93 3.28 1.67 7.97
CA PHE A 93 1.91 2.14 8.11
C PHE A 93 1.07 1.80 6.88
N THR A 94 -0.13 1.28 7.13
CA THR A 94 -1.15 1.04 6.12
C THR A 94 -1.80 2.34 5.65
N VAL A 95 -2.52 2.27 4.52
CA VAL A 95 -3.38 3.36 4.02
C VAL A 95 -4.33 3.91 5.09
N ALA A 96 -4.91 3.02 5.90
CA ALA A 96 -5.87 3.38 6.93
C ALA A 96 -5.20 4.16 8.08
N GLU A 97 -4.07 3.66 8.59
CA GLU A 97 -3.32 4.31 9.68
C GLU A 97 -2.82 5.69 9.24
N LEU A 98 -2.20 5.79 8.06
CA LEU A 98 -1.77 7.08 7.51
C LEU A 98 -2.93 8.04 7.28
N GLY A 99 -4.10 7.52 6.92
CA GLY A 99 -5.32 8.32 6.77
C GLY A 99 -5.76 9.00 8.06
N VAL A 100 -5.68 8.28 9.18
CA VAL A 100 -6.00 8.83 10.51
C VAL A 100 -4.95 9.87 10.91
N LEU A 101 -3.67 9.52 10.81
CA LEU A 101 -2.57 10.42 11.16
C LEU A 101 -2.59 11.72 10.34
N LEU A 102 -2.90 11.62 9.04
CA LEU A 102 -3.00 12.79 8.16
C LEU A 102 -4.15 13.71 8.56
N LEU A 103 -5.32 13.17 8.93
CA LEU A 103 -6.46 13.97 9.40
C LEU A 103 -6.18 14.71 10.72
N GLU A 104 -5.19 14.29 11.50
CA GLU A 104 -4.76 15.02 12.69
C GLU A 104 -3.88 16.24 12.35
N LYS A 105 -3.33 16.30 11.14
CA LYS A 105 -2.34 17.31 10.72
C LYS A 105 -2.83 18.27 9.66
N VAL A 106 -3.76 17.85 8.79
CA VAL A 106 -4.34 18.70 7.75
C VAL A 106 -5.86 18.75 7.88
N GLU A 107 -6.48 19.89 7.56
CA GLU A 107 -7.94 20.04 7.69
C GLU A 107 -8.68 19.19 6.66
N LYS A 108 -8.16 19.16 5.43
CA LYS A 108 -8.75 18.47 4.28
C LYS A 108 -7.68 18.00 3.31
N TYR A 109 -7.88 16.83 2.74
CA TYR A 109 -7.09 16.33 1.62
C TYR A 109 -7.95 15.56 0.62
N SER A 110 -7.39 15.32 -0.56
CA SER A 110 -8.02 14.53 -1.62
C SER A 110 -6.99 13.60 -2.25
N VAL A 111 -7.43 12.40 -2.62
CA VAL A 111 -6.63 11.36 -3.27
C VAL A 111 -7.30 10.96 -4.58
N TYR A 112 -6.52 10.86 -5.64
CA TYR A 112 -6.96 10.54 -6.99
C TYR A 112 -6.06 9.46 -7.59
N VAL A 113 -6.64 8.59 -8.41
CA VAL A 113 -5.91 7.58 -9.19
C VAL A 113 -6.05 7.91 -10.67
N PHE A 114 -4.93 8.10 -11.36
CA PHE A 114 -4.91 8.27 -12.81
C PHE A 114 -4.80 6.92 -13.54
N PRO A 115 -5.14 6.85 -14.85
CA PRO A 115 -5.19 5.59 -15.61
C PRO A 115 -3.90 4.75 -15.66
N GLU A 116 -2.77 5.30 -15.20
CA GLU A 116 -1.45 4.65 -15.17
C GLU A 116 -1.05 4.17 -13.77
N ASN A 117 -1.99 4.01 -12.84
CA ASN A 117 -1.76 3.64 -11.43
C ASN A 117 -0.90 4.65 -10.66
N LEU A 118 -0.84 5.91 -11.13
CA LEU A 118 -0.17 6.99 -10.43
C LEU A 118 -1.12 7.57 -9.37
N TRP A 119 -0.73 7.45 -8.10
CA TRP A 119 -1.50 8.01 -6.98
C TRP A 119 -1.14 9.48 -6.80
N ASN A 120 -2.16 10.33 -6.86
CA ASN A 120 -2.01 11.78 -6.74
C ASN A 120 -2.81 12.29 -5.56
N GLY A 121 -2.23 13.22 -4.80
CA GLY A 121 -2.83 13.81 -3.62
C GLY A 121 -2.77 15.32 -3.65
N ARG A 122 -3.74 15.96 -3.01
CA ARG A 122 -3.71 17.39 -2.76
C ARG A 122 -4.25 17.71 -1.37
N ASP A 123 -3.51 18.55 -0.65
CA ASP A 123 -3.88 19.14 0.63
C ASP A 123 -3.55 20.65 0.64
N GLU A 124 -3.56 21.26 1.82
CA GLU A 124 -3.17 22.66 2.03
C GLU A 124 -1.68 22.94 1.79
N ASN A 125 -0.82 21.92 1.85
CA ASN A 125 0.62 22.01 1.62
C ASN A 125 1.00 21.83 0.14
N GLY A 126 0.08 21.40 -0.73
CA GLY A 126 0.23 21.38 -2.18
C GLY A 126 -0.16 20.05 -2.82
N THR A 127 0.42 19.73 -3.99
CA THR A 127 0.20 18.45 -4.70
C THR A 127 1.34 17.47 -4.45
N ALA A 128 1.02 16.19 -4.32
CA ALA A 128 1.96 15.09 -4.10
C ALA A 128 1.64 13.91 -5.02
N GLU A 129 2.65 13.08 -5.28
CA GLU A 129 2.52 11.86 -6.07
C GLU A 129 3.16 10.70 -5.31
N GLY A 130 2.59 9.49 -5.44
CA GLY A 130 3.09 8.28 -4.80
C GLY A 130 2.98 7.06 -5.72
N SER A 131 3.87 6.09 -5.52
CA SER A 131 3.86 4.81 -6.26
C SER A 131 2.72 3.88 -5.83
N ASN A 132 2.22 4.04 -4.61
CA ASN A 132 0.99 3.44 -4.10
C ASN A 132 0.27 4.44 -3.18
N GLU A 133 -0.94 4.11 -2.73
CA GLU A 133 -1.73 5.03 -1.88
C GLU A 133 -1.06 5.29 -0.53
N ALA A 134 -0.45 4.27 0.09
CA ALA A 134 0.20 4.42 1.38
C ALA A 134 1.39 5.38 1.28
N ASN A 135 2.25 5.22 0.27
CA ASN A 135 3.36 6.11 -0.03
C ASN A 135 2.87 7.55 -0.28
N LEU A 136 1.80 7.73 -1.05
CA LEU A 136 1.22 9.06 -1.26
C LEU A 136 0.83 9.72 0.07
N ARG A 137 0.09 8.99 0.93
CA ARG A 137 -0.36 9.52 2.23
C ARG A 137 0.81 9.80 3.17
N ALA A 138 1.84 8.95 3.15
CA ALA A 138 3.07 9.17 3.92
C ALA A 138 3.78 10.46 3.48
N ILE A 139 3.94 10.69 2.18
CA ILE A 139 4.53 11.93 1.62
C ILE A 139 3.75 13.17 2.07
N MET A 140 2.41 13.11 2.01
CA MET A 140 1.56 14.22 2.45
C MET A 140 1.73 14.49 3.96
N LEU A 141 1.78 13.44 4.77
CA LEU A 141 1.99 13.55 6.21
C LEU A 141 3.37 14.11 6.56
N ILE A 142 4.43 13.61 5.92
CA ILE A 142 5.81 14.11 6.08
C ILE A 142 5.86 15.61 5.81
N ARG A 143 5.24 16.07 4.74
CA ARG A 143 5.18 17.50 4.39
C ARG A 143 4.40 18.33 5.40
N ALA A 144 3.34 17.77 6.01
CA ALA A 144 2.58 18.46 7.03
C ALA A 144 3.33 18.55 8.38
N LEU A 145 4.39 17.74 8.56
CA LEU A 145 5.21 17.69 9.77
C LEU A 145 6.56 18.42 9.65
N SER A 146 7.01 18.71 8.42
CA SER A 146 8.29 19.38 8.12
C SER A 146 8.15 20.89 8.07
#